data_AF-A0A914Q9Y0-F1
#
_entry.id   AF-A0A914Q9Y0-F1
#
_cell.length_a   1.000
_cell.length_b   1.000
_cell.length_c   1.000
_cell.angle_alpha   90.00
_cell.angle_beta   90.00
_cell.angle_gamma   90.00
#
_symmetry.space_group_name_H-M   'P 1'
#
loop_
_entity.id
_entity.type
_entity.pdbx_description
1 polymer ?
#
loop_
_entity_poly.entity_id
_entity_poly.type
_entity_poly.pdbx_seq_one_letter_code
_entity_poly.pdbx_strand_id
1 'polypeptide(L)'
;MLPLIRIFKSYPNNTYFVEPEGRTYETWADFLDKNLLPKCEICYPSMGWYQPDENGYCLLEFNKSADCDTSRKLAKKGDKAATIVGAGGVVLGVIGLFTPLAPVAAHALAASVVTTGIYGTARAGYKLRDRSKHGQSVNPFASRDSFQNWVAIIGSTVAIQTHGLPFLQINRGKKIKKSVLMNMSSSSLSDKTNDNAFIMGYVMNIIDKYQHEKIIPEIEYLQFCAFVLFFTDTIISMEKAENIVKNVSF
;
A
#
# COMPACT_ATOMS: atom_id res chain seq x y z
N MET A 1 10.13 -11.53 -23.13
CA MET A 1 10.54 -10.22 -23.69
C MET A 1 9.29 -9.37 -23.75
N LEU A 2 9.26 -8.27 -23.00
CA LEU A 2 8.16 -7.29 -23.08
C LEU A 2 8.52 -6.28 -24.18
N PRO A 3 7.67 -6.05 -25.20
CA PRO A 3 7.96 -5.06 -26.22
C PRO A 3 7.83 -3.66 -25.61
N LEU A 4 8.92 -2.90 -25.57
CA LEU A 4 8.91 -1.51 -25.12
C LEU A 4 8.71 -0.59 -26.34
N ILE A 5 7.65 0.21 -26.32
CA ILE A 5 7.29 1.09 -27.43
C ILE A 5 7.85 2.47 -27.15
N ARG A 6 8.69 2.97 -28.05
CA ARG A 6 9.18 4.35 -28.00
C ARG A 6 8.18 5.28 -28.70
N ILE A 7 7.66 6.25 -27.97
CA ILE A 7 6.70 7.23 -28.48
C ILE A 7 7.36 8.60 -28.51
N PHE A 8 7.32 9.24 -29.69
CA PHE A 8 7.74 10.63 -29.87
C PHE A 8 6.50 11.52 -29.81
N LYS A 9 6.43 12.41 -28.83
CA LYS A 9 5.41 13.47 -28.79
C LYS A 9 5.96 14.71 -29.46
N SER A 10 5.21 15.24 -30.43
CA SER A 10 5.62 16.42 -31.20
C SER A 10 5.54 17.73 -30.39
N TYR A 11 4.73 17.77 -29.33
CA TYR A 11 4.69 18.90 -28.39
C TYR A 11 4.22 18.45 -26.99
N PRO A 12 4.97 18.78 -25.92
CA PRO A 12 6.38 19.17 -25.95
C PRO A 12 7.23 18.07 -26.62
N ASN A 13 8.35 18.45 -27.25
CA ASN A 13 9.22 17.53 -28.00
C ASN A 13 9.94 16.53 -27.08
N ASN A 14 9.20 15.52 -26.63
CA ASN A 14 9.62 14.54 -25.63
C ASN A 14 9.51 13.13 -26.19
N THR A 15 10.51 12.32 -25.88
CA THR A 15 10.48 10.87 -26.12
C THR A 15 10.04 10.18 -24.84
N TYR A 16 9.09 9.27 -24.94
CA TYR A 16 8.69 8.39 -23.83
C TYR A 16 8.90 6.93 -24.23
N PHE A 17 9.15 6.08 -23.26
CA PHE A 17 9.14 4.64 -23.43
C PHE A 17 7.91 4.07 -22.71
N VAL A 18 7.15 3.23 -23.39
CA VAL A 18 5.85 2.75 -22.93
C VAL A 18 5.80 1.24 -22.97
N GLU A 19 5.46 0.63 -21.84
CA GLU A 19 5.16 -0.81 -21.75
C GLU A 19 3.73 -1.09 -22.25
N PRO A 20 3.43 -2.31 -22.72
CA PRO A 20 2.09 -2.69 -23.19
C PRO A 20 0.99 -2.46 -22.15
N GLU A 21 1.34 -2.56 -20.86
CA GLU A 21 0.47 -2.32 -19.72
C GLU A 21 0.19 -0.82 -19.47
N GLY A 22 0.69 0.07 -20.33
CA GLY A 22 0.48 1.51 -20.28
C GLY A 22 1.40 2.25 -19.29
N ARG A 23 2.42 1.58 -18.75
CA ARG A 23 3.42 2.21 -17.89
C ARG A 23 4.41 3.01 -18.74
N THR A 24 4.63 4.27 -18.40
CA THR A 24 5.47 5.20 -19.17
C THR A 24 6.74 5.59 -18.42
N TYR A 25 7.83 5.75 -19.15
CA TYR A 25 9.14 6.20 -18.67
C TYR A 25 9.62 7.39 -19.48
N GLU A 26 10.24 8.36 -18.81
CA GLU A 26 10.71 9.61 -19.46
C GLU A 26 12.03 9.40 -20.23
N THR A 27 12.85 8.45 -19.79
CA THR A 27 14.15 8.15 -20.42
C THR A 27 14.43 6.66 -20.43
N TRP A 28 15.41 6.23 -21.22
CA TRP A 28 15.87 4.84 -21.22
C TRP A 28 16.43 4.42 -19.85
N ALA A 29 17.16 5.32 -19.18
CA ALA A 29 17.67 5.09 -17.84
C ALA A 29 16.53 4.95 -16.81
N ASP A 30 15.46 5.72 -16.95
CA ASP A 30 14.26 5.63 -16.11
C ASP A 30 13.59 4.26 -16.23
N PHE A 31 13.52 3.69 -17.44
CA PHE A 31 13.07 2.31 -17.65
C PHE A 31 13.97 1.30 -16.95
N LEU A 32 15.30 1.40 -17.11
CA LEU A 32 16.25 0.45 -16.49
C LEU A 32 16.20 0.49 -14.95
N ASP A 33 16.01 1.66 -14.36
CA ASP A 33 15.94 1.87 -12.90
C ASP A 33 14.59 1.49 -12.29
N LYS A 34 13.47 1.71 -13.00
CA LYS A 34 12.11 1.66 -12.42
C LYS A 34 11.17 0.65 -13.08
N ASN A 35 11.69 -0.26 -13.89
CA ASN A 35 10.88 -1.35 -14.47
C ASN A 35 10.23 -2.23 -13.39
N LEU A 36 9.05 -2.76 -13.70
CA LEU A 36 8.36 -3.70 -12.82
C LEU A 36 8.67 -5.17 -13.16
N LEU A 37 9.68 -5.42 -14.00
CA LEU A 37 10.08 -6.76 -14.41
C LEU A 37 10.44 -7.63 -13.20
N PRO A 38 10.12 -8.94 -13.23
CA PRO A 38 10.59 -9.87 -12.21
C PRO A 38 12.12 -9.98 -12.26
N LYS A 39 12.73 -10.55 -11.21
CA LYS A 39 14.18 -10.79 -11.18
C LYS A 39 14.64 -11.54 -12.43
N CYS A 40 15.35 -10.84 -13.30
CA CYS A 40 15.95 -11.39 -14.49
C CYS A 40 17.18 -10.56 -14.94
N GLU A 41 17.94 -11.14 -15.87
CA GLU A 41 18.85 -10.37 -16.72
C GLU A 41 18.08 -9.94 -17.97
N ILE A 42 18.22 -8.67 -18.31
CA ILE A 42 17.56 -8.01 -19.43
C ILE A 42 18.62 -7.81 -20.49
N CYS A 43 18.37 -8.35 -21.69
CA CYS A 43 19.12 -8.03 -22.90
C CYS A 43 18.35 -6.94 -23.66
N TYR A 44 19.03 -5.86 -24.01
CA TYR A 44 18.40 -4.70 -24.65
C TYR A 44 19.35 -3.98 -25.61
N PRO A 45 18.84 -3.25 -26.61
CA PRO A 45 19.69 -2.46 -27.49
C PRO A 45 20.36 -1.29 -26.76
N SER A 46 21.62 -1.02 -27.06
CA SER A 46 22.33 0.13 -26.49
C SER A 46 21.55 1.43 -26.75
N MET A 47 21.39 2.26 -25.70
CA MET A 47 20.58 3.48 -25.70
C MET A 47 19.07 3.33 -26.02
N GLY A 48 18.54 2.09 -26.02
CA GLY A 48 17.11 1.85 -26.21
C GLY A 48 16.64 1.83 -27.67
N TRP A 49 17.55 1.69 -28.64
CA TRP A 49 17.22 1.51 -30.07
C TRP A 49 18.22 0.60 -30.78
N TYR A 50 17.75 -0.26 -31.68
CA TYR A 50 18.65 -1.17 -32.39
C TYR A 50 19.55 -0.38 -33.35
N GLN A 51 20.85 -0.39 -33.07
CA GLN A 51 21.88 0.22 -33.91
C GLN A 51 22.89 -0.84 -34.33
N PRO A 52 23.34 -0.84 -35.60
CA PRO A 52 24.43 -1.70 -36.04
C PRO A 52 25.77 -1.19 -35.49
N ASP A 53 26.67 -2.13 -35.20
CA ASP A 53 28.09 -1.88 -35.00
C ASP A 53 28.81 -1.76 -36.35
N GLU A 54 30.13 -1.56 -36.32
CA GLU A 54 30.96 -1.45 -37.53
C GLU A 54 30.90 -2.69 -38.44
N ASN A 55 30.51 -3.85 -37.89
CA ASN A 55 30.39 -5.12 -38.59
C ASN A 55 28.94 -5.45 -39.01
N GLY A 56 27.98 -4.55 -38.75
CA GLY A 56 26.57 -4.75 -39.04
C GLY A 56 25.79 -5.61 -38.01
N TYR A 57 26.40 -5.98 -36.89
CA TYR A 57 25.71 -6.66 -35.79
C TYR A 57 25.03 -5.65 -34.88
N CYS A 58 23.94 -6.07 -34.23
CA CYS A 58 23.25 -5.15 -33.33
C CYS A 58 24.03 -4.94 -32.02
N LEU A 59 24.18 -3.68 -31.62
CA LEU A 59 24.71 -3.29 -30.31
C LEU A 59 23.71 -3.62 -29.20
N LEU A 60 24.02 -4.65 -28.41
CA LEU A 60 23.22 -5.11 -27.28
C LEU A 60 23.99 -4.96 -25.96
N GLU A 61 23.26 -4.62 -24.91
CA GLU A 61 23.74 -4.54 -23.54
C GLU A 61 22.93 -5.49 -22.64
N PHE A 62 23.52 -5.82 -21.50
CA PHE A 62 22.91 -6.67 -20.49
C PHE A 62 22.90 -5.94 -19.14
N ASN A 63 21.75 -5.96 -18.47
CA ASN A 63 21.63 -5.43 -17.11
C ASN A 63 20.66 -6.29 -16.30
N LYS A 64 20.66 -6.12 -14.98
CA LYS A 64 19.70 -6.77 -14.09
C LYS A 64 18.43 -5.92 -14.01
N SER A 65 17.27 -6.57 -13.93
CA SER A 65 15.99 -5.91 -13.68
C SER A 65 16.03 -5.09 -12.38
N ALA A 66 15.20 -4.05 -12.27
CA ALA A 66 15.09 -3.23 -11.06
C ALA A 66 14.67 -4.06 -9.81
N ASP A 67 14.06 -5.22 -10.00
CA ASP A 67 13.73 -6.16 -8.92
C ASP A 67 14.95 -6.86 -8.28
N CYS A 68 16.12 -6.72 -8.90
CA CYS A 68 17.40 -7.14 -8.37
C CYS A 68 18.03 -6.08 -7.44
N ASP A 69 17.49 -4.86 -7.40
CA ASP A 69 18.05 -3.78 -6.59
C ASP A 69 17.88 -4.00 -5.09
N THR A 70 18.86 -3.47 -4.34
CA THR A 70 18.91 -3.61 -2.88
C THR A 70 17.74 -2.93 -2.19
N SER A 71 17.30 -1.76 -2.69
CA SER A 71 16.13 -1.04 -2.16
C SER A 71 14.84 -1.86 -2.32
N ARG A 72 14.63 -2.47 -3.49
CA ARG A 72 13.47 -3.31 -3.79
C ARG A 72 13.51 -4.63 -3.03
N LYS A 73 14.70 -5.23 -2.88
CA LYS A 73 14.94 -6.37 -1.98
C LYS A 73 14.61 -6.04 -0.53
N LEU A 74 15.03 -4.88 -0.03
CA LEU A 74 14.76 -4.44 1.34
C LEU A 74 13.26 -4.22 1.55
N ALA A 75 12.60 -3.56 0.61
CA ALA A 75 11.16 -3.37 0.65
C ALA A 75 10.40 -4.71 0.65
N LYS A 76 10.82 -5.69 -0.16
CA LYS A 76 10.25 -7.05 -0.14
C LYS A 76 10.48 -7.78 1.20
N LYS A 77 11.62 -7.58 1.85
CA LYS A 77 11.86 -8.10 3.20
C LYS A 77 10.93 -7.44 4.22
N GLY A 78 10.72 -6.12 4.11
CA GLY A 78 9.74 -5.39 4.91
C GLY A 78 8.31 -5.91 4.69
N ASP A 79 7.90 -6.08 3.44
CA ASP A 79 6.59 -6.65 3.07
C ASP A 79 6.39 -8.04 3.74
N LYS A 80 7.41 -8.91 3.70
CA LYS A 80 7.39 -10.22 4.37
C LYS A 80 7.33 -10.11 5.89
N ALA A 81 8.16 -9.26 6.49
CA ALA A 81 8.18 -9.06 7.93
C ALA A 81 6.84 -8.52 8.44
N ALA A 82 6.26 -7.53 7.76
CA ALA A 82 4.95 -6.99 8.09
C ALA A 82 3.85 -8.06 7.99
N THR A 83 3.92 -8.93 6.98
CA THR A 83 2.98 -10.05 6.85
C THR A 83 3.10 -11.02 8.02
N ILE A 84 4.32 -11.40 8.41
CA ILE A 84 4.57 -12.32 9.53
C ILE A 84 4.09 -11.70 10.86
N VAL A 85 4.46 -10.45 11.14
CA VAL A 85 4.06 -9.74 12.36
C VAL A 85 2.55 -9.58 12.43
N GLY A 86 1.91 -9.18 11.32
CA GLY A 86 0.46 -9.01 11.26
C GLY A 86 -0.29 -10.32 11.48
N ALA A 87 0.13 -11.39 10.79
CA ALA A 87 -0.47 -12.72 10.96
C ALA A 87 -0.28 -13.24 12.39
N GLY A 88 0.92 -13.10 12.96
CA GLY A 88 1.20 -13.48 14.34
C GLY A 88 0.33 -12.72 15.35
N GLY A 89 0.18 -11.40 15.16
CA GLY A 89 -0.68 -10.57 15.99
C GLY A 89 -2.15 -11.01 15.97
N VAL A 90 -2.69 -11.34 14.79
CA VAL A 90 -4.06 -11.86 14.64
C VAL A 90 -4.22 -13.21 15.35
N VAL A 91 -3.32 -14.16 15.11
CA VAL A 91 -3.38 -15.49 15.74
C VAL A 91 -3.31 -15.38 17.26
N LEU A 92 -2.39 -14.58 17.79
CA LEU A 92 -2.29 -14.33 19.23
C LEU A 92 -3.55 -13.67 19.77
N GLY A 93 -4.11 -12.70 19.06
CA GLY A 93 -5.38 -12.05 19.41
C GLY A 93 -6.53 -13.04 19.55
N VAL A 94 -6.68 -13.95 18.59
CA VAL A 94 -7.73 -14.99 18.60
C VAL A 94 -7.53 -15.97 19.76
N ILE A 95 -6.31 -16.46 19.99
CA ILE A 95 -6.01 -17.35 21.14
C ILE A 95 -6.31 -16.64 22.47
N GLY A 96 -6.01 -15.34 22.54
CA GLY A 96 -6.32 -14.48 23.68
C GLY A 96 -7.79 -14.46 24.06
N LEU A 97 -8.71 -14.52 23.07
CA LEU A 97 -10.16 -14.53 23.34
C LEU A 97 -10.63 -15.77 24.11
N PHE A 98 -9.86 -16.87 24.02
CA PHE A 98 -10.21 -18.15 24.63
C PHE A 98 -9.31 -18.54 25.81
N THR A 99 -8.43 -17.63 26.27
CA THR A 99 -7.46 -17.91 27.32
C THR A 99 -7.38 -16.77 28.35
N PRO A 100 -6.95 -17.04 29.61
CA PRO A 100 -6.70 -15.99 30.60
C PRO A 100 -5.55 -15.04 30.21
N LEU A 101 -4.87 -15.29 29.09
CA LEU A 101 -3.85 -14.43 28.51
C LEU A 101 -4.42 -13.31 27.63
N ALA A 102 -5.74 -13.12 27.60
CA ALA A 102 -6.43 -12.09 26.81
C ALA A 102 -5.77 -10.69 26.88
N PRO A 103 -5.35 -10.17 28.06
CA PRO A 103 -4.69 -8.85 28.09
C PRO A 103 -3.36 -8.84 27.34
N VAL A 104 -2.54 -9.87 27.49
CA VAL A 104 -1.23 -9.97 26.81
C VAL A 104 -1.42 -10.11 25.30
N ALA A 105 -2.38 -10.93 24.88
CA ALA A 105 -2.75 -11.11 23.48
C ALA A 105 -3.29 -9.81 22.85
N ALA A 106 -4.14 -9.06 23.55
CA ALA A 106 -4.65 -7.77 23.10
C ALA A 106 -3.52 -6.74 22.91
N HIS A 107 -2.54 -6.72 23.82
CA HIS A 107 -1.36 -5.85 23.68
C HIS A 107 -0.50 -6.25 22.48
N ALA A 108 -0.25 -7.55 22.27
CA ALA A 108 0.51 -8.05 21.14
C ALA A 108 -0.17 -7.74 19.79
N LEU A 109 -1.49 -7.95 19.71
CA LEU A 109 -2.30 -7.58 18.55
C LEU A 109 -2.18 -6.07 18.27
N ALA A 110 -2.41 -5.23 19.29
CA ALA A 110 -2.38 -3.79 19.08
C ALA A 110 -1.00 -3.26 18.69
N ALA A 111 0.07 -3.80 19.28
CA ALA A 111 1.45 -3.48 18.90
C ALA A 111 1.76 -3.89 17.45
N SER A 112 1.28 -5.08 17.03
CA SER A 112 1.41 -5.54 15.64
C SER A 112 0.70 -4.59 14.67
N VAL A 113 -0.54 -4.18 14.99
CA VAL A 113 -1.34 -3.28 14.15
C VAL A 113 -0.69 -1.91 13.96
N VAL A 114 -0.10 -1.32 15.00
CA VAL A 114 0.63 -0.04 14.85
C VAL A 114 1.79 -0.20 13.88
N THR A 115 2.62 -1.23 14.07
CA THR A 115 3.83 -1.40 13.26
C THR A 115 3.52 -1.78 11.82
N THR A 116 2.64 -2.77 11.61
CA THR A 116 2.30 -3.25 10.27
C THR A 116 1.35 -2.30 9.54
N GLY A 117 0.45 -1.63 10.25
CA GLY A 117 -0.49 -0.67 9.68
C GLY A 117 0.23 0.56 9.13
N ILE A 118 1.16 1.15 9.90
CA ILE A 118 1.94 2.31 9.42
C ILE A 118 2.76 1.93 8.19
N TYR A 119 3.48 0.79 8.26
CA TYR A 119 4.25 0.29 7.12
C TYR A 119 3.36 0.02 5.90
N GLY A 120 2.23 -0.67 6.09
CA GLY A 120 1.28 -1.02 5.03
C GLY A 120 0.70 0.21 4.33
N THR A 121 0.24 1.21 5.10
CA THR A 121 -0.27 2.47 4.57
C THR A 121 0.80 3.22 3.77
N ALA A 122 2.00 3.39 4.34
CA ALA A 122 3.10 4.08 3.66
C ALA A 122 3.52 3.36 2.37
N ARG A 123 3.60 2.03 2.41
CA ARG A 123 3.96 1.17 1.28
C ARG A 123 2.93 1.24 0.16
N ALA A 124 1.63 1.17 0.50
CA ALA A 124 0.54 1.28 -0.46
C ALA A 124 0.47 2.67 -1.09
N GLY A 125 0.66 3.72 -0.29
CA GLY A 125 0.77 5.10 -0.79
C GLY A 125 1.95 5.29 -1.74
N TYR A 126 3.11 4.73 -1.43
CA TYR A 126 4.27 4.75 -2.33
C TYR A 126 3.97 4.06 -3.66
N LYS A 127 3.29 2.90 -3.64
CA LYS A 127 2.88 2.19 -4.87
C LYS A 127 1.89 3.01 -5.70
N LEU A 128 0.90 3.66 -5.10
CA LEU A 128 -0.02 4.54 -5.81
C LEU A 128 0.69 5.76 -6.42
N ARG A 129 1.63 6.37 -5.68
CA ARG A 129 2.45 7.46 -6.18
C ARG A 129 3.33 7.01 -7.34
N ASP A 130 3.95 5.84 -7.25
CA ASP A 130 4.75 5.26 -8.33
C ASP A 130 3.90 5.05 -9.59
N ARG A 131 2.69 4.50 -9.46
CA ARG A 131 1.74 4.34 -10.56
C ARG A 131 1.40 5.68 -11.23
N SER A 132 1.04 6.69 -10.42
CA SER A 132 0.75 8.04 -10.89
C SER A 132 1.90 8.63 -11.70
N LYS A 133 3.14 8.49 -11.20
CA LYS A 133 4.34 8.99 -11.88
C LYS A 133 4.60 8.32 -13.23
N HIS A 134 4.22 7.06 -13.39
CA HIS A 134 4.44 6.31 -14.63
C HIS A 134 3.18 6.22 -15.49
N GLY A 135 2.27 7.19 -15.39
CA GLY A 135 1.08 7.29 -16.25
C GLY A 135 0.03 6.20 -16.03
N GLN A 136 0.18 5.37 -14.99
CA GLN A 136 -0.77 4.31 -14.67
C GLN A 136 -1.93 4.88 -13.84
N SER A 137 -3.12 4.32 -14.03
CA SER A 137 -4.29 4.77 -13.28
C SER A 137 -4.15 4.47 -11.78
N VAL A 138 -4.42 5.52 -10.98
CA VAL A 138 -4.61 5.47 -9.53
C VAL A 138 -6.08 5.46 -9.12
N ASN A 139 -6.99 5.46 -10.10
CA ASN A 139 -8.41 5.25 -9.83
C ASN A 139 -8.55 3.86 -9.17
N PRO A 140 -9.21 3.76 -7.99
CA PRO A 140 -9.33 2.50 -7.26
C PRO A 140 -9.93 1.38 -8.10
N PHE A 141 -10.79 1.68 -9.07
CA PHE A 141 -11.52 0.66 -9.82
C PHE A 141 -10.98 0.43 -11.23
N ALA A 142 -10.00 1.24 -11.68
CA ALA A 142 -9.40 1.09 -13.00
C ALA A 142 -8.41 -0.07 -13.10
N SER A 143 -7.89 -0.55 -11.96
CA SER A 143 -6.97 -1.70 -11.95
C SER A 143 -6.99 -2.40 -10.59
N ARG A 144 -6.79 -3.71 -10.60
CA ARG A 144 -6.70 -4.53 -9.39
C ARG A 144 -5.60 -4.04 -8.45
N ASP A 145 -4.44 -3.64 -8.98
CA ASP A 145 -3.34 -3.12 -8.16
C ASP A 145 -3.73 -1.82 -7.46
N SER A 146 -4.37 -0.88 -8.17
CA SER A 146 -4.84 0.37 -7.57
C SER A 146 -5.87 0.09 -6.49
N PHE A 147 -6.84 -0.78 -6.77
CA PHE A 147 -7.86 -1.22 -5.82
C PHE A 147 -7.23 -1.78 -4.53
N GLN A 148 -6.30 -2.73 -4.68
CA GLN A 148 -5.63 -3.38 -3.56
C GLN A 148 -4.83 -2.40 -2.71
N ASN A 149 -4.16 -1.42 -3.31
CA ASN A 149 -3.43 -0.40 -2.55
C ASN A 149 -4.38 0.53 -1.78
N TRP A 150 -5.51 0.92 -2.37
CA TRP A 150 -6.52 1.71 -1.65
C TRP A 150 -7.18 0.93 -0.52
N VAL A 151 -7.54 -0.33 -0.75
CA VAL A 151 -8.04 -1.23 0.29
C VAL A 151 -7.01 -1.40 1.42
N ALA A 152 -5.72 -1.56 1.08
CA ALA A 152 -4.66 -1.66 2.08
C ALA A 152 -4.54 -0.38 2.95
N ILE A 153 -4.70 0.80 2.36
CA ILE A 153 -4.72 2.08 3.10
C ILE A 153 -5.93 2.14 4.03
N ILE A 154 -7.13 1.86 3.52
CA ILE A 154 -8.38 1.90 4.30
C ILE A 154 -8.30 0.89 5.46
N GLY A 155 -8.02 -0.37 5.16
CA GLY A 155 -7.94 -1.44 6.16
C GLY A 155 -6.89 -1.17 7.24
N SER A 156 -5.70 -0.70 6.85
CA SER A 156 -4.64 -0.36 7.81
C SER A 156 -5.02 0.81 8.69
N THR A 157 -5.69 1.84 8.14
CA THR A 157 -6.12 3.01 8.91
C THR A 157 -7.22 2.66 9.89
N VAL A 158 -8.22 1.87 9.47
CA VAL A 158 -9.29 1.35 10.35
C VAL A 158 -8.69 0.53 11.48
N ALA A 159 -7.72 -0.35 11.18
CA ALA A 159 -7.04 -1.15 12.19
C ALA A 159 -6.28 -0.28 13.20
N ILE A 160 -5.52 0.72 12.72
CA ILE A 160 -4.82 1.68 13.59
C ILE A 160 -5.82 2.43 14.48
N GLN A 161 -6.92 2.93 13.94
CA GLN A 161 -7.92 3.66 14.73
C GLN A 161 -8.55 2.77 15.82
N THR A 162 -8.83 1.51 15.48
CA THR A 162 -9.56 0.59 16.37
C THR A 162 -8.65 0.01 17.45
N HIS A 163 -7.44 -0.41 17.10
CA HIS A 163 -6.54 -1.14 18.01
C HIS A 163 -5.27 -0.36 18.34
N GLY A 164 -4.68 0.33 17.36
CA GLY A 164 -3.38 0.99 17.53
C GLY A 164 -3.40 2.30 18.34
N LEU A 165 -4.38 3.16 18.08
CA LEU A 165 -4.53 4.43 18.78
C LEU A 165 -4.79 4.22 20.28
N PRO A 166 -5.75 3.38 20.70
CA PRO A 166 -5.91 3.01 22.11
C PRO A 166 -4.61 2.55 22.78
N PHE A 167 -3.86 1.65 22.12
CA PHE A 167 -2.58 1.16 22.62
C PHE A 167 -1.57 2.28 22.84
N LEU A 168 -1.42 3.19 21.88
CA LEU A 168 -0.51 4.34 22.00
C LEU A 168 -0.93 5.27 23.15
N GLN A 169 -2.23 5.48 23.36
CA GLN A 169 -2.72 6.34 24.44
C GLN A 169 -2.50 5.69 25.84
N ILE A 170 -2.66 4.35 25.96
CA ILE A 170 -2.39 3.60 27.22
C ILE A 170 -0.91 3.70 27.56
N ASN A 171 -0.04 3.40 26.60
CA ASN A 171 1.41 3.43 26.81
C ASN A 171 1.95 4.85 27.08
N ARG A 172 1.21 5.88 26.68
CA ARG A 172 1.50 7.29 27.01
C ARG A 172 0.91 7.72 28.36
N GLY A 173 0.41 6.79 29.17
CA GLY A 173 -0.11 7.06 30.51
C GLY A 173 -1.45 7.80 30.54
N LYS A 174 -2.15 7.93 29.41
CA LYS A 174 -3.45 8.61 29.40
C LYS A 174 -4.52 7.71 29.99
N LYS A 175 -5.35 8.28 30.87
CA LYS A 175 -6.56 7.61 31.37
C LYS A 175 -7.50 7.39 30.19
N ILE A 176 -7.63 6.14 29.78
CA ILE A 176 -8.61 5.75 28.77
C ILE A 176 -9.83 5.15 29.46
N LYS A 177 -11.01 5.46 28.94
CA LYS A 177 -12.27 4.89 29.42
C LYS A 177 -12.20 3.36 29.39
N LYS A 178 -12.78 2.70 30.40
CA LYS A 178 -12.87 1.22 30.51
C LYS A 178 -13.47 0.58 29.25
N SER A 179 -14.36 1.29 28.54
CA SER A 179 -14.92 0.86 27.25
C SER A 179 -13.88 0.71 26.14
N VAL A 180 -12.80 1.50 26.16
CA VAL A 180 -11.72 1.41 25.16
C VAL A 180 -10.77 0.26 25.49
N LEU A 181 -10.52 -0.01 26.78
CA LEU A 181 -9.82 -1.22 27.23
C LEU A 181 -10.63 -2.49 26.92
N MET A 182 -11.96 -2.42 27.04
CA MET A 182 -12.86 -3.47 26.58
C MET A 182 -12.83 -3.60 25.05
N ASN A 183 -12.83 -2.53 24.25
CA ASN A 183 -12.68 -2.63 22.79
C ASN A 183 -11.38 -3.31 22.31
N MET A 184 -10.29 -3.23 23.10
CA MET A 184 -9.05 -3.94 22.80
C MET A 184 -9.11 -5.44 23.15
N SER A 185 -10.00 -5.86 24.05
CA SER A 185 -10.07 -7.21 24.61
C SER A 185 -11.36 -7.98 24.28
N SER A 186 -12.41 -7.28 23.86
CA SER A 186 -13.72 -7.83 23.53
C SER A 186 -14.20 -7.17 22.24
N SER A 187 -14.35 -7.99 21.20
CA SER A 187 -15.03 -7.67 19.94
C SER A 187 -16.54 -7.49 20.11
N SER A 188 -17.02 -6.88 21.20
CA SER A 188 -18.45 -6.68 21.45
C SER A 188 -18.72 -5.53 22.44
N LEU A 189 -19.61 -4.61 22.05
CA LEU A 189 -20.19 -3.48 22.82
C LEU A 189 -19.44 -2.13 22.85
N SER A 190 -19.14 -1.55 21.68
CA SER A 190 -19.18 -0.09 21.56
C SER A 190 -19.65 0.35 20.18
N ASP A 191 -20.44 1.43 20.11
CA ASP A 191 -21.02 1.96 18.87
C ASP A 191 -19.97 2.24 17.79
N LYS A 192 -18.75 2.66 18.18
CA LYS A 192 -17.65 2.96 17.24
C LYS A 192 -16.98 1.72 16.64
N THR A 193 -17.07 0.57 17.31
CA THR A 193 -16.55 -0.71 16.78
C THR A 193 -17.46 -1.24 15.69
N ASN A 194 -18.77 -0.98 15.80
CA ASN A 194 -19.76 -1.36 14.79
C ASN A 194 -19.59 -0.57 13.49
N ASP A 195 -19.28 0.74 13.57
CA ASP A 195 -19.03 1.56 12.38
C ASP A 195 -17.81 1.06 11.58
N ASN A 196 -16.72 0.72 12.26
CA ASN A 196 -15.51 0.20 11.60
C ASN A 196 -15.68 -1.22 11.06
N ALA A 197 -16.43 -2.08 11.76
CA ALA A 197 -16.80 -3.41 11.26
C ALA A 197 -17.74 -3.31 10.04
N PHE A 198 -18.66 -2.35 10.04
CA PHE A 198 -19.51 -2.04 8.89
C PHE A 198 -18.69 -1.58 7.68
N ILE A 199 -17.73 -0.67 7.87
CA ILE A 199 -16.81 -0.24 6.81
C ILE A 199 -16.00 -1.42 6.27
N MET A 200 -15.48 -2.29 7.14
CA MET A 200 -14.72 -3.46 6.70
C MET A 200 -15.61 -4.47 5.96
N GLY A 201 -16.80 -4.77 6.47
CA GLY A 201 -17.78 -5.64 5.81
C GLY A 201 -18.20 -5.08 4.44
N TYR A 202 -18.36 -3.77 4.35
CA TYR A 202 -18.64 -3.08 3.10
C TYR A 202 -17.46 -3.17 2.10
N VAL A 203 -16.23 -2.95 2.56
CA VAL A 203 -15.03 -3.14 1.71
C VAL A 203 -14.90 -4.58 1.23
N MET A 204 -15.18 -5.57 2.08
CA MET A 204 -15.20 -6.98 1.70
C MET A 204 -16.27 -7.29 0.65
N ASN A 205 -17.45 -6.69 0.76
CA ASN A 205 -18.51 -6.80 -0.24
C ASN A 205 -18.08 -6.21 -1.60
N ILE A 206 -17.45 -5.03 -1.60
CA ILE A 206 -16.88 -4.46 -2.84
C ILE A 206 -15.79 -5.38 -3.42
N ILE A 207 -14.91 -5.95 -2.58
CA ILE A 207 -13.87 -6.88 -3.03
C ILE A 207 -14.51 -8.07 -3.73
N ASP A 208 -15.56 -8.66 -3.14
CA ASP A 208 -16.27 -9.81 -3.68
C ASP A 208 -16.94 -9.49 -5.02
N LYS A 209 -17.69 -8.38 -5.08
CA LYS A 209 -18.32 -7.88 -6.32
C LYS A 209 -17.30 -7.54 -7.40
N TYR A 210 -16.17 -6.95 -7.03
CA TYR A 210 -15.10 -6.65 -7.98
C TYR A 210 -14.48 -7.92 -8.56
N GLN A 211 -14.34 -8.98 -7.76
CA GLN A 211 -13.75 -10.26 -8.20
C GLN A 211 -14.71 -11.10 -9.04
N HIS A 212 -16.00 -11.12 -8.67
CA HIS A 212 -16.99 -12.01 -9.28
C HIS A 212 -17.89 -11.34 -10.31
N GLU A 213 -18.40 -10.14 -10.04
CA GLU A 213 -19.45 -9.49 -10.83
C GLU A 213 -18.90 -8.44 -11.80
N LYS A 214 -17.70 -7.89 -11.56
CA LYS A 214 -17.03 -6.83 -12.33
C LYS A 214 -17.87 -5.56 -12.55
N ILE A 215 -19.02 -5.44 -11.90
CA ILE A 215 -19.91 -4.29 -11.97
C ILE A 215 -20.03 -3.77 -10.55
N ILE A 216 -19.63 -2.52 -10.35
CA ILE A 216 -19.75 -1.84 -9.06
C ILE A 216 -20.77 -0.71 -9.26
N PRO A 217 -21.90 -0.72 -8.52
CA PRO A 217 -22.88 0.36 -8.58
C PRO A 217 -22.27 1.73 -8.29
N GLU A 218 -22.77 2.80 -8.93
CA GLU A 218 -22.24 4.16 -8.75
C GLU A 218 -22.29 4.66 -7.29
N ILE A 219 -23.32 4.25 -6.54
CA ILE A 219 -23.42 4.57 -5.11
C ILE A 219 -22.30 3.90 -4.31
N GLU A 220 -21.90 2.68 -4.70
CA GLU A 220 -20.85 1.96 -3.99
C GLU A 220 -19.47 2.55 -4.29
N TYR A 221 -19.29 3.01 -5.54
CA TYR A 221 -18.14 3.79 -5.96
C TYR A 221 -18.01 5.07 -5.12
N LEU A 222 -19.10 5.83 -4.96
CA LEU A 222 -19.09 7.10 -4.22
C LEU A 222 -18.79 6.87 -2.73
N GLN A 223 -19.40 5.85 -2.12
CA GLN A 223 -19.14 5.49 -0.73
C GLN A 223 -17.68 5.05 -0.51
N PHE A 224 -17.11 4.29 -1.45
CA PHE A 224 -15.68 3.94 -1.41
C PHE A 224 -14.79 5.18 -1.48
N CYS A 225 -15.08 6.11 -2.40
CA CYS A 225 -14.36 7.38 -2.49
C CYS A 225 -14.48 8.22 -1.19
N ALA A 226 -15.66 8.23 -0.56
CA ALA A 226 -15.86 8.91 0.72
C ALA A 226 -14.99 8.28 1.83
N PHE A 227 -14.88 6.95 1.88
CA PHE A 227 -13.96 6.28 2.81
C PHE A 227 -12.51 6.64 2.54
N VAL A 228 -12.08 6.59 1.28
CA VAL A 228 -10.74 7.03 0.88
C VAL A 228 -10.46 8.45 1.40
N LEU A 229 -11.35 9.40 1.14
CA LEU A 229 -11.19 10.79 1.59
C LEU A 229 -11.11 10.90 3.12
N PHE A 230 -12.04 10.27 3.84
CA PHE A 230 -12.07 10.26 5.30
C PHE A 230 -10.77 9.70 5.91
N PHE A 231 -10.26 8.59 5.37
CA PHE A 231 -9.05 7.96 5.89
C PHE A 231 -7.77 8.69 5.46
N THR A 232 -7.72 9.29 4.27
CA THR A 232 -6.61 10.17 3.91
C THR A 232 -6.55 11.43 4.77
N ASP A 233 -7.70 12.03 5.11
CA ASP A 233 -7.78 13.16 6.04
C ASP A 233 -7.35 12.76 7.46
N THR A 234 -7.67 11.54 7.90
CA THR A 234 -7.16 10.98 9.15
C THR A 234 -5.62 10.89 9.15
N ILE A 235 -5.01 10.43 8.06
CA ILE A 235 -3.55 10.34 7.96
C ILE A 235 -2.90 11.73 8.00
N ILE A 236 -3.44 12.69 7.24
CA ILE A 236 -2.93 14.08 7.20
C ILE A 236 -3.07 14.75 8.58
N SER A 237 -4.18 14.51 9.27
CA SER A 237 -4.40 15.07 10.62
C SER A 237 -3.47 14.44 11.66
N MET A 238 -3.11 13.16 11.54
CA MET A 238 -2.08 12.53 12.37
C MET A 238 -0.69 13.13 12.16
N GLU A 239 -0.29 13.38 10.90
CA GLU A 239 0.98 14.03 10.56
C GLU A 239 1.04 15.46 11.13
N LYS A 240 -0.04 16.22 10.98
CA LYS A 240 -0.18 17.56 11.58
C LYS A 240 -0.09 17.49 13.11
N ALA A 241 -0.75 16.52 13.74
CA ALA A 241 -0.71 16.34 15.19
C ALA A 241 0.69 15.94 15.69
N GLU A 242 1.42 15.09 14.96
CA GLU A 242 2.80 14.74 15.28
C GLU A 242 3.75 15.93 15.15
N ASN A 243 3.61 16.74 14.09
CA ASN A 243 4.39 17.95 13.90
C ASN A 243 4.10 19.00 14.98
N ILE A 244 2.84 19.16 15.40
CA ILE A 244 2.49 20.04 16.53
C ILE A 244 3.14 19.52 17.82
N VAL A 245 3.06 18.22 18.11
CA VAL A 245 3.68 17.65 19.32
C VAL A 245 5.19 17.84 19.33
N LYS A 246 5.88 17.63 18.20
CA LYS A 246 7.34 17.86 18.07
C LYS A 246 7.73 19.34 18.19
N ASN A 247 6.85 20.25 17.77
CA ASN A 247 7.11 21.69 17.81
C ASN A 247 6.61 22.36 19.11
N VAL A 248 5.84 21.65 19.95
CA VAL A 248 5.29 22.15 21.23
C VAL A 248 5.90 21.44 22.44
N SER A 249 6.63 20.34 22.24
CA SER A 249 7.47 19.75 23.29
C SER A 249 8.72 20.61 23.54
N PHE A 250 8.71 21.34 24.66
CA PHE A 250 9.89 21.90 25.31
C PHE A 250 10.84 20.79 25.79
#